data_AF-A0A445B6I0-F1
#
_entry.id   AF-A0A445B6I0-F1
#
_cell.length_a   1.000
_cell.length_b   1.000
_cell.length_c   1.000
_cell.angle_alpha   90.00
_cell.angle_beta   90.00
_cell.angle_gamma   90.00
#
_symmetry.space_group_name_H-M   'P 1'
#
loop_
_entity.id
_entity.type
_entity.pdbx_description
1 polymer ?
#
loop_
_entity_poly.entity_id
_entity_poly.type
_entity_poly.pdbx_seq_one_letter_code
_entity_poly.pdbx_strand_id
1 'polypeptide(L)'
;MKLIWSIVSNVICRVFIHQLKLQTKRRMVLLLLYLEVREKQYDKKEYVDLFTDINATSPAITGVMVYIASPDKKVNVNYLGPASSEHIARQIIHAEGPSGPNRDYLFQLEKALLQIGCQDNHVIDLANEVRRFLSEKR
;
A
#
# COMPACT_ATOMS: atom_id res chain seq x y z
N MET A 1 10.92 -9.90 -10.61
CA MET A 1 9.59 -9.25 -10.50
C MET A 1 8.83 -9.53 -9.19
N LYS A 2 9.24 -10.51 -8.36
CA LYS A 2 8.52 -10.94 -7.14
C LYS A 2 8.80 -10.12 -5.87
N LEU A 3 9.91 -9.37 -5.81
CA LEU A 3 10.37 -8.76 -4.55
C LEU A 3 9.72 -7.42 -4.19
N ILE A 4 9.33 -6.59 -5.18
CA ILE A 4 8.85 -5.22 -4.93
C ILE A 4 7.47 -5.23 -4.26
N TRP A 5 6.53 -6.00 -4.81
CA TRP A 5 5.12 -6.02 -4.37
C TRP A 5 4.88 -6.79 -3.07
N SER A 6 5.78 -7.70 -2.76
CA SER A 6 5.71 -8.61 -1.61
C SER A 6 6.05 -7.90 -0.29
N ILE A 7 6.93 -6.90 -0.35
CA ILE A 7 7.29 -6.06 0.81
C ILE A 7 6.18 -5.04 1.09
N VAL A 8 5.56 -4.53 0.03
CA VAL A 8 4.44 -3.58 0.12
C VAL A 8 3.19 -4.24 0.72
N SER A 9 2.96 -5.54 0.48
CA SER A 9 1.81 -6.27 1.07
C SER A 9 1.89 -6.41 2.60
N ASN A 10 3.09 -6.43 3.20
CA ASN A 10 3.24 -6.48 4.65
C ASN A 10 3.14 -5.10 5.32
N VAL A 11 3.45 -4.03 4.59
CA VAL A 11 3.55 -2.66 5.13
C VAL A 11 2.30 -1.84 4.84
N ILE A 12 1.58 -2.13 3.76
CA ILE A 12 0.50 -1.28 3.23
C ILE A 12 -0.71 -2.12 2.84
N CYS A 13 -1.16 -2.97 3.77
CA CYS A 13 -2.54 -3.45 3.75
C CYS A 13 -3.53 -2.41 4.31
N ARG A 14 -3.12 -1.14 4.44
CA ARG A 14 -4.00 -0.01 4.76
C ARG A 14 -4.20 0.84 3.51
N VAL A 15 -5.42 0.71 3.01
CA VAL A 15 -5.98 1.26 1.78
C VAL A 15 -5.55 2.71 1.53
N PHE A 16 -4.69 2.94 0.54
CA PHE A 16 -4.53 4.27 -0.05
C PHE A 16 -5.70 4.52 -1.01
N ILE A 17 -6.72 5.22 -0.53
CA ILE A 17 -7.89 5.55 -1.34
C ILE A 17 -7.62 6.83 -2.12
N HIS A 18 -7.27 6.71 -3.40
CA HIS A 18 -7.36 7.85 -4.30
C HIS A 18 -8.81 8.00 -4.76
N GLN A 19 -9.46 9.07 -4.29
CA GLN A 19 -10.83 9.42 -4.63
C GLN A 19 -10.90 9.91 -6.08
N LEU A 20 -11.29 9.03 -7.00
CA LEU A 20 -11.58 9.40 -8.38
C LEU A 20 -13.08 9.65 -8.52
N LYS A 21 -13.50 10.93 -8.49
CA LYS A 21 -14.88 11.32 -8.85
C LYS A 21 -15.07 11.13 -10.36
N LEU A 22 -15.73 10.05 -10.75
CA LEU A 22 -15.93 9.69 -12.15
C LEU A 22 -17.23 10.32 -12.70
N GLN A 23 -17.10 11.18 -13.70
CA GLN A 23 -18.22 11.97 -14.24
C GLN A 23 -18.94 11.31 -15.44
N THR A 24 -18.41 10.23 -16.03
CA THR A 24 -19.01 9.56 -17.20
C THR A 24 -18.79 8.04 -17.22
N LYS A 25 -19.83 7.27 -17.60
CA LYS A 25 -19.80 5.79 -17.70
C LYS A 25 -18.64 5.24 -18.53
N ARG A 26 -18.29 5.89 -19.65
CA ARG A 26 -17.18 5.46 -20.52
C ARG A 26 -15.81 5.55 -19.85
N ARG A 27 -15.56 6.60 -19.05
CA ARG A 27 -14.31 6.76 -18.30
C ARG A 27 -14.19 5.73 -17.17
N MET A 28 -15.32 5.30 -16.59
CA MET A 28 -15.33 4.26 -15.57
C MET A 28 -14.82 2.92 -16.11
N VAL A 29 -15.29 2.48 -17.27
CA VAL A 29 -14.89 1.18 -17.86
C VAL A 29 -13.39 1.14 -18.13
N LEU A 30 -12.84 2.20 -18.75
CA LEU A 30 -11.41 2.27 -19.04
C LEU A 30 -10.56 2.26 -17.76
N LEU A 31 -10.97 3.01 -16.74
CA LEU A 31 -10.26 3.04 -15.47
C LEU A 31 -10.31 1.69 -14.75
N LEU A 32 -11.47 1.03 -14.74
CA LEU A 32 -11.60 -0.31 -14.15
C LEU A 32 -10.66 -1.29 -14.85
N LEU A 33 -10.64 -1.31 -16.19
CA LEU A 33 -9.71 -2.16 -16.96
C LEU A 33 -8.24 -1.88 -16.63
N TYR A 34 -7.87 -0.61 -16.49
CA TYR A 34 -6.52 -0.23 -16.08
C TYR A 34 -6.19 -0.77 -14.68
N LEU A 35 -7.11 -0.64 -13.72
CA LEU A 35 -6.93 -1.15 -12.36
C LEU A 35 -6.87 -2.68 -12.32
N GLU A 36 -7.65 -3.40 -13.14
CA GLU A 36 -7.55 -4.87 -13.21
C GLU A 36 -6.14 -5.33 -13.63
N VAL A 37 -5.48 -4.60 -14.55
CA VAL A 37 -4.12 -4.95 -14.98
C VAL A 37 -3.09 -4.59 -13.93
N ARG A 38 -3.24 -3.42 -13.31
CA ARG A 38 -2.30 -2.91 -12.31
C ARG A 38 -2.36 -3.73 -11.02
N GLU A 39 -3.56 -4.01 -10.54
CA GLU A 39 -3.84 -4.62 -9.24
C GLU A 39 -4.10 -6.15 -9.34
N LYS A 40 -3.77 -6.78 -10.48
CA LYS A 40 -3.95 -8.23 -10.72
C LYS A 40 -3.28 -9.18 -9.72
N GLN A 41 -2.42 -8.67 -8.85
CA GLN A 41 -1.70 -9.46 -7.85
C GLN A 41 -2.44 -9.51 -6.50
N TYR A 42 -3.48 -8.71 -6.33
CA TYR A 42 -4.39 -8.75 -5.19
C TYR A 42 -5.47 -9.82 -5.43
N ASP A 43 -5.85 -10.57 -4.39
CA ASP A 43 -6.77 -11.69 -4.50
C ASP A 43 -8.22 -11.34 -4.14
N LYS A 44 -8.45 -10.17 -3.54
CA LYS A 44 -9.79 -9.72 -3.13
C LYS A 44 -10.10 -8.32 -3.63
N LYS A 45 -11.37 -8.12 -3.93
CA LYS A 45 -11.98 -6.82 -4.20
C LYS A 45 -13.18 -6.67 -3.28
N GLU A 46 -13.12 -5.65 -2.42
CA GLU A 46 -14.16 -5.38 -1.44
C GLU A 46 -14.75 -3.99 -1.67
N TYR A 47 -15.96 -3.76 -1.16
CA TYR A 47 -16.62 -2.47 -1.16
C TYR A 47 -16.84 -2.04 0.28
N VAL A 48 -16.18 -0.95 0.67
CA VAL A 48 -16.14 -0.49 2.05
C VAL A 48 -16.64 0.95 2.17
N ASP A 49 -17.14 1.27 3.34
CA ASP A 49 -17.54 2.63 3.68
C ASP A 49 -16.33 3.38 4.27
N LEU A 50 -16.07 4.59 3.75
CA LEU A 50 -14.95 5.43 4.16
C LEU A 50 -15.40 6.45 5.20
N PHE A 51 -14.75 6.42 6.34
CA PHE A 51 -14.90 7.39 7.42
C PHE A 51 -13.65 8.28 7.49
N THR A 52 -13.84 9.58 7.70
CA THR A 52 -12.75 10.56 7.78
C THR A 52 -12.36 10.90 9.22
N ASP A 53 -13.17 10.46 10.19
CA ASP A 53 -12.95 10.65 11.63
C ASP A 53 -13.33 9.35 12.35
N ILE A 54 -12.61 9.01 13.43
CA ILE A 54 -12.88 7.81 14.23
C ILE A 54 -14.21 7.88 14.99
N ASN A 55 -14.69 9.10 15.27
CA ASN A 55 -15.96 9.35 15.96
C ASN A 55 -17.12 9.60 14.99
N ALA A 56 -16.88 9.52 13.68
CA ALA A 56 -17.93 9.71 12.69
C ALA A 56 -18.99 8.61 12.79
N THR A 57 -20.25 9.00 12.90
CA THR A 57 -21.40 8.09 12.97
C THR A 57 -21.96 7.71 11.60
N SER A 58 -21.54 8.41 10.55
CA SER A 58 -21.92 8.15 9.15
C SER A 58 -20.69 8.22 8.25
N PRO A 59 -20.61 7.39 7.20
CA PRO A 59 -19.48 7.41 6.29
C PRO A 59 -19.49 8.67 5.43
N ALA A 60 -18.30 9.19 5.15
CA ALA A 60 -18.12 10.28 4.21
C ALA A 60 -18.42 9.83 2.77
N ILE A 61 -18.08 8.58 2.45
CA ILE A 61 -18.30 7.97 1.14
C ILE A 61 -18.65 6.50 1.34
N THR A 62 -19.72 6.03 0.72
CA THR A 62 -20.14 4.62 0.75
C THR A 62 -19.68 3.85 -0.47
N GLY A 63 -19.49 2.54 -0.33
CA GLY A 63 -19.22 1.65 -1.45
C GLY A 63 -17.90 1.93 -2.20
N VAL A 64 -16.86 2.33 -1.49
CA VAL A 64 -15.53 2.52 -2.05
C VAL A 64 -14.92 1.16 -2.39
N MET A 65 -14.53 0.97 -3.65
CA MET A 65 -13.88 -0.25 -4.10
C MET A 65 -12.41 -0.29 -3.69
N VAL A 66 -11.99 -1.37 -3.05
CA VAL A 66 -10.62 -1.57 -2.56
C VAL A 66 -10.08 -2.93 -3.00
N TYR A 67 -8.81 -2.96 -3.43
CA TYR A 67 -8.08 -4.20 -3.73
C TYR A 67 -7.29 -4.63 -2.49
N ILE A 68 -7.42 -5.89 -2.09
CA ILE A 68 -6.82 -6.42 -0.86
C ILE A 68 -6.03 -7.69 -1.17
N ALA A 69 -4.83 -7.76 -0.60
CA ALA A 69 -3.93 -8.91 -0.65
C ALA A 69 -4.10 -9.65 0.67
N SER A 70 -4.78 -10.78 0.67
CA SER A 70 -5.01 -11.55 1.88
C SER A 70 -3.72 -12.19 2.40
N PRO A 71 -3.63 -12.49 3.71
CA PRO A 71 -2.49 -13.21 4.29
C PRO A 71 -2.52 -14.72 3.98
N ASP A 72 -3.40 -15.20 3.10
CA ASP A 72 -3.44 -16.61 2.70
C ASP A 72 -2.39 -16.88 1.61
N LYS A 73 -1.30 -17.56 1.98
CA LYS A 73 -0.22 -17.92 1.04
C LYS A 73 -0.67 -18.83 -0.11
N LYS A 74 -1.80 -19.55 0.02
CA LYS A 74 -2.33 -20.38 -1.07
C LYS A 74 -2.91 -19.52 -2.19
N VAL A 75 -3.49 -18.38 -1.85
CA VAL A 75 -4.16 -17.48 -2.79
C VAL A 75 -3.23 -16.33 -3.17
N ASN A 76 -2.60 -15.70 -2.18
CA ASN A 76 -1.61 -14.65 -2.35
C ASN A 76 -0.19 -15.23 -2.25
N VAL A 77 0.32 -15.71 -3.38
CA VAL A 77 1.69 -16.25 -3.49
C VAL A 77 2.79 -15.21 -3.20
N ASN A 78 2.44 -13.92 -3.14
CA ASN A 78 3.37 -12.84 -2.83
C ASN A 78 3.39 -12.50 -1.33
N TYR A 79 2.55 -13.13 -0.49
CA TYR A 79 2.58 -12.91 0.96
C TYR A 79 3.77 -13.63 1.62
N LEU A 80 4.69 -12.87 2.22
CA LEU A 80 5.87 -13.44 2.89
C LEU A 80 5.56 -13.90 4.32
N GLY A 81 4.51 -13.38 4.93
CA GLY A 81 4.24 -13.55 6.35
C GLY A 81 4.74 -12.39 7.19
N PRO A 82 4.37 -12.35 8.47
CA PRO A 82 4.85 -11.33 9.40
C PRO A 82 6.38 -11.42 9.58
N ALA A 83 7.03 -10.28 9.76
CA ALA A 83 8.47 -10.17 9.99
C ALA A 83 8.75 -8.96 10.91
N SER A 84 9.93 -8.94 11.54
CA SER A 84 10.36 -7.77 12.30
C SER A 84 10.64 -6.58 11.38
N SER A 85 10.45 -5.34 11.88
CA SER A 85 10.74 -4.11 11.13
C SER A 85 12.15 -4.10 10.56
N GLU A 86 13.12 -4.62 11.32
CA GLU A 86 14.51 -4.77 10.89
C GLU A 86 14.66 -5.67 9.65
N HIS A 87 14.03 -6.85 9.64
CA HIS A 87 14.05 -7.75 8.48
C HIS A 87 13.37 -7.14 7.26
N ILE A 88 12.23 -6.48 7.48
CA ILE A 88 11.50 -5.80 6.40
C ILE A 88 12.36 -4.67 5.82
N ALA A 89 12.96 -3.83 6.66
CA ALA A 89 13.81 -2.72 6.24
C ALA A 89 15.05 -3.20 5.45
N ARG A 90 15.71 -4.27 5.90
CA ARG A 90 16.79 -4.91 5.13
C ARG A 90 16.33 -5.33 3.74
N GLN A 91 15.14 -5.90 3.62
CA GLN A 91 14.59 -6.31 2.34
C GLN A 91 14.28 -5.09 1.45
N ILE A 92 13.72 -4.02 2.03
CA ILE A 92 13.40 -2.77 1.31
C ILE A 92 14.63 -2.14 0.69
N ILE A 93 15.75 -2.10 1.41
CA ILE A 93 16.99 -1.44 0.95
C ILE A 93 17.57 -2.10 -0.29
N HIS A 94 17.45 -3.42 -0.41
CA HIS A 94 18.02 -4.19 -1.53
C HIS A 94 17.01 -4.48 -2.64
N ALA A 95 15.72 -4.18 -2.43
CA ALA A 95 14.67 -4.44 -3.41
C ALA A 95 14.54 -3.28 -4.41
N GLU A 96 14.56 -3.63 -5.69
CA GLU A 96 14.35 -2.70 -6.80
C GLU A 96 13.46 -3.34 -7.86
N GLY A 97 12.62 -2.51 -8.49
CA GLY A 97 11.73 -2.93 -9.56
C GLY A 97 11.75 -2.01 -10.77
N PRO A 98 10.90 -2.30 -11.76
CA PRO A 98 10.77 -1.46 -12.95
C PRO A 98 10.43 0.00 -12.64
N SER A 99 9.83 0.27 -11.48
CA SER A 99 9.46 1.61 -11.00
C SER A 99 10.52 2.26 -10.10
N GLY A 100 11.67 1.60 -9.90
CA GLY A 100 12.77 2.09 -9.07
C GLY A 100 12.92 1.38 -7.71
N PRO A 101 13.77 1.93 -6.82
CA PRO A 101 14.08 1.34 -5.52
C PRO A 101 12.89 1.34 -4.56
N ASN A 102 12.71 0.25 -3.81
CA ASN A 102 11.56 0.11 -2.90
C ASN A 102 11.64 1.07 -1.70
N ARG A 103 12.84 1.51 -1.31
CA ARG A 103 13.02 2.54 -0.27
C ARG A 103 12.39 3.88 -0.66
N ASP A 104 12.45 4.24 -1.94
CA ASP A 104 11.93 5.52 -2.41
C ASP A 104 10.40 5.50 -2.37
N TYR A 105 9.80 4.34 -2.67
CA TYR A 105 8.37 4.10 -2.49
C TYR A 105 7.94 4.28 -1.03
N LEU A 106 8.67 3.67 -0.08
CA LEU A 106 8.37 3.81 1.35
C LEU A 106 8.41 5.28 1.82
N PHE A 107 9.43 6.04 1.42
CA PHE A 107 9.53 7.45 1.82
C PHE A 107 8.47 8.33 1.16
N GLN A 108 8.10 8.04 -0.08
CA GLN A 108 6.98 8.73 -0.73
C GLN A 108 5.65 8.44 -0.03
N LEU A 109 5.45 7.20 0.41
CA LEU A 109 4.28 6.80 1.17
C LEU A 109 4.18 7.53 2.52
N GLU A 110 5.24 7.48 3.32
CA GLU A 110 5.31 8.15 4.62
C GLU A 110 5.03 9.66 4.46
N LYS A 111 5.63 10.29 3.44
CA LYS A 111 5.38 11.71 3.11
C LYS A 111 3.92 11.95 2.75
N ALA A 112 3.33 11.11 1.90
CA ALA A 112 1.94 11.26 1.46
C ALA A 112 0.95 11.09 2.64
N LEU A 113 1.19 10.12 3.53
CA LEU A 113 0.40 9.92 4.74
C LEU A 113 0.47 11.14 5.66
N LEU A 114 1.67 11.65 5.90
CA LEU A 114 1.87 12.84 6.74
C LEU A 114 1.15 14.07 6.16
N GLN A 115 1.20 14.26 4.84
CA GLN A 115 0.54 15.39 4.17
C GLN A 115 -0.99 15.39 4.32
N ILE A 116 -1.61 14.20 4.45
CA ILE A 116 -3.05 14.07 4.68
C ILE A 116 -3.40 13.98 6.18
N GLY A 117 -2.44 14.21 7.07
CA GLY A 117 -2.64 14.15 8.53
C GLY A 117 -2.78 12.73 9.08
N CYS A 118 -2.41 11.70 8.30
CA CYS A 118 -2.45 10.31 8.73
C CYS A 118 -1.08 9.90 9.30
N GLN A 119 -1.05 9.53 10.58
CA GLN A 119 0.14 8.97 11.22
C GLN A 119 0.00 7.45 11.31
N ASP A 120 0.76 6.73 10.49
CA ASP A 120 0.85 5.28 10.57
C ASP A 120 2.20 4.89 11.20
N ASN A 121 2.15 4.44 12.46
CA ASN A 121 3.34 4.09 13.22
C ASN A 121 4.16 3.01 12.51
N HIS A 122 3.52 2.04 11.86
CA HIS A 122 4.24 0.96 11.19
C HIS A 122 5.06 1.49 9.99
N VAL A 123 4.47 2.37 9.19
CA VAL A 123 5.17 3.02 8.07
C VAL A 123 6.32 3.90 8.58
N ILE A 124 6.08 4.70 9.63
CA ILE A 124 7.07 5.60 10.22
C ILE A 124 8.26 4.80 10.78
N ASP A 125 7.98 3.76 11.58
CA ASP A 125 9.00 2.91 12.19
C ASP A 125 9.86 2.24 11.11
N LEU A 126 9.23 1.77 10.05
CA LEU A 126 9.94 1.13 8.95
C LEU A 126 10.80 2.12 8.15
N ALA A 127 10.30 3.33 7.90
CA ALA A 127 11.05 4.39 7.23
C ALA A 127 12.27 4.80 8.06
N ASN A 128 12.12 4.92 9.38
CA ASN A 128 13.22 5.20 10.30
C ASN A 128 14.26 4.08 10.30
N GLU A 129 13.82 2.83 10.31
CA GLU A 129 14.73 1.69 10.27
C GLU A 129 15.52 1.62 8.95
N VAL A 130 14.88 1.93 7.82
CA VAL A 130 15.56 2.06 6.53
C VAL A 130 16.58 3.20 6.56
N ARG A 131 16.25 4.37 7.13
CA ARG A 131 17.20 5.49 7.30
C ARG A 131 18.40 5.10 8.15
N ARG A 132 18.18 4.39 9.26
CA ARG A 132 19.23 3.91 10.16
C ARG A 132 20.25 3.08 9.39
N PHE A 133 19.79 2.04 8.69
CA PHE A 133 20.67 1.20 7.88
C PHE A 133 21.41 1.94 6.75
N LEU A 134 20.80 2.96 6.13
CA LEU A 134 21.47 3.78 5.12
C LEU A 134 22.56 4.67 5.71
N SER A 135 22.42 5.10 6.97
CA SER A 135 23.44 5.87 7.69
C SER A 135 24.61 5.01 8.17
N GLU A 136 24.36 3.75 8.54
CA GLU A 136 25.37 2.79 8.99
C GLU A 136 26.23 2.22 7.84
N LYS A 137 25.73 2.28 6.61
CA LYS A 137 26.45 1.85 5.40
C LYS A 137 27.36 2.94 4.80
N ARG A 138 27.49 4.10 5.46
CA ARG A 138 28.40 5.17 5.03
C ARG A 138 29.79 5.03 5.62
#